data_AF-A0A7W2TTE2-F1
#
_entry.id   AF-A0A7W2TTE2-F1
#
_cell.length_a   1.000
_cell.length_b   1.000
_cell.length_c   1.000
_cell.angle_alpha   90.00
_cell.angle_beta   90.00
_cell.angle_gamma   90.00
#
_symmetry.space_group_name_H-M   'P 1'
#
loop_
_entity.id
_entity.type
_entity.pdbx_description
1 polymer ?
#
loop_
_entity_poly.entity_id
_entity_poly.type
_entity_poly.pdbx_seq_one_letter_code
_entity_poly.pdbx_strand_id
1 'polypeptide(L)'
;MQSIARFKINLRKPMQALLTPFFATAISALPLAAAQAAEDVMIVYDASGSMWGQIDGVNKIVTAREVMAELVRSWPEGTNLGLIAYGHRSAGDCKDIETILTPQQVDADSFINKVNAIEPKGKTPIADSLSQAAAELKYRDNNATVVLISDGLESCQGDPCAVAKELNALGANFTAHVVGFDLDEEGQQALSCIADNTGGIFVAASNASELQGALRQVQAEVEQKQAEPEPEPDYELEISAPEQVTTGAQFKVSWSDTVSSDDYYTVVPAGADEGKTGNRDVVRDKSEGTLRAPAEPGMYEVRYVLREGMKTLASAPL
;
A
#
# COMPACT_ATOMS: atom_id res chain seq x y z
N MET A 1 -73.66 -67.86 17.41
CA MET A 1 -72.46 -67.47 18.17
C MET A 1 -71.34 -67.19 17.18
N GLN A 2 -70.77 -65.98 17.24
CA GLN A 2 -69.46 -65.56 16.67
C GLN A 2 -69.31 -65.65 15.12
N SER A 3 -68.65 -64.77 14.39
CA SER A 3 -67.98 -63.50 14.63
C SER A 3 -67.83 -62.80 13.25
N ILE A 4 -67.80 -61.48 13.24
CA ILE A 4 -67.65 -60.61 12.06
C ILE A 4 -66.16 -60.53 11.69
N ALA A 5 -65.80 -60.66 10.42
CA ALA A 5 -64.48 -60.27 9.91
C ALA A 5 -64.62 -59.41 8.64
N ARG A 6 -64.30 -58.12 8.79
CA ARG A 6 -64.22 -57.12 7.71
C ARG A 6 -62.88 -57.24 6.97
N PHE A 7 -62.95 -57.39 5.65
CA PHE A 7 -61.79 -57.27 4.75
C PHE A 7 -61.59 -55.79 4.38
N LYS A 8 -60.42 -55.23 4.69
CA LYS A 8 -60.03 -53.85 4.33
C LYS A 8 -59.36 -53.80 2.96
N ILE A 9 -59.82 -52.86 2.15
CA ILE A 9 -59.31 -52.44 0.84
C ILE A 9 -57.96 -51.71 1.05
N ASN A 10 -56.95 -52.03 0.25
CA ASN A 10 -55.66 -51.33 0.25
C ASN A 10 -55.53 -50.47 -1.01
N LEU A 11 -55.26 -49.18 -0.81
CA LEU A 11 -55.22 -48.12 -1.82
C LEU A 11 -53.94 -48.13 -2.67
N ARG A 12 -54.08 -47.58 -3.88
CA ARG A 12 -53.07 -47.36 -4.91
C ARG A 12 -51.93 -46.43 -4.44
N LYS A 13 -50.69 -46.73 -4.88
CA LYS A 13 -49.48 -45.89 -4.71
C LYS A 13 -49.47 -44.72 -5.72
N PRO A 14 -48.98 -43.52 -5.37
CA PRO A 14 -48.74 -42.45 -6.31
C PRO A 14 -47.32 -42.47 -6.91
N MET A 15 -47.25 -41.90 -8.11
CA MET A 15 -46.13 -41.77 -9.04
C MET A 15 -45.11 -40.73 -8.51
N GLN A 16 -43.83 -41.11 -8.36
CA GLN A 16 -42.75 -40.21 -7.97
C GLN A 16 -42.14 -39.55 -9.22
N ALA A 17 -42.14 -38.21 -9.25
CA ALA A 17 -41.46 -37.42 -10.27
C ALA A 17 -39.98 -37.26 -9.90
N LEU A 18 -39.07 -37.54 -10.84
CA LEU A 18 -37.64 -37.27 -10.71
C LEU A 18 -37.39 -35.77 -10.88
N LEU A 19 -36.92 -35.11 -9.81
CA LEU A 19 -36.25 -33.81 -9.86
C LEU A 19 -34.75 -34.03 -10.09
N THR A 20 -34.23 -33.53 -11.21
CA THR A 20 -32.80 -33.42 -11.49
C THR A 20 -32.27 -32.10 -10.90
N PRO A 21 -31.17 -32.10 -10.13
CA PRO A 21 -30.62 -30.87 -9.55
C PRO A 21 -29.81 -30.12 -10.61
N PHE A 22 -30.22 -28.88 -10.89
CA PHE A 22 -29.46 -27.93 -11.70
C PHE A 22 -28.33 -27.38 -10.82
N PHE A 23 -27.10 -27.85 -11.04
CA PHE A 23 -25.91 -27.28 -10.40
C PHE A 23 -25.57 -25.94 -11.08
N ALA A 24 -26.03 -24.84 -10.49
CA ALA A 24 -25.59 -23.50 -10.86
C ALA A 24 -24.11 -23.33 -10.47
N THR A 25 -23.22 -23.33 -11.46
CA THR A 25 -21.79 -23.08 -11.28
C THR A 25 -21.61 -21.58 -11.09
N ALA A 26 -21.48 -21.14 -9.83
CA ALA A 26 -21.11 -19.76 -9.53
C ALA A 26 -19.65 -19.54 -9.96
N ILE A 27 -19.45 -18.75 -11.01
CA ILE A 27 -18.13 -18.27 -11.41
C ILE A 27 -17.76 -17.17 -10.41
N SER A 28 -16.96 -17.52 -9.39
CA SER A 28 -16.33 -16.52 -8.54
C SER A 28 -15.37 -15.70 -9.39
N ALA A 29 -15.73 -14.44 -9.66
CA ALA A 29 -14.80 -13.44 -10.13
C ALA A 29 -13.75 -13.23 -9.02
N LEU A 30 -12.55 -13.76 -9.22
CA LEU A 30 -11.40 -13.41 -8.39
C LEU A 30 -11.08 -11.95 -8.67
N PRO A 31 -11.06 -11.06 -7.66
CA PRO A 31 -10.62 -9.70 -7.88
C PRO A 31 -9.17 -9.76 -8.35
N LEU A 32 -8.89 -9.13 -9.49
CA LEU A 32 -7.53 -8.93 -9.95
C LEU A 32 -6.91 -7.91 -8.99
N ALA A 33 -6.11 -8.39 -8.03
CA ALA A 33 -5.33 -7.50 -7.18
C ALA A 33 -4.45 -6.63 -8.09
N ALA A 34 -4.71 -5.32 -8.11
CA ALA A 34 -3.78 -4.38 -8.70
C ALA A 34 -2.42 -4.62 -8.05
N ALA A 35 -1.37 -4.74 -8.85
CA ALA A 35 -0.01 -4.88 -8.33
C ALA A 35 0.33 -3.56 -7.62
N GLN A 36 0.19 -3.55 -6.29
CA GLN A 36 0.60 -2.45 -5.46
C GLN A 36 2.11 -2.24 -5.67
N ALA A 37 2.51 -1.01 -5.97
CA ALA A 37 3.93 -0.69 -6.08
C ALA A 37 4.61 -1.01 -4.76
N ALA A 38 5.76 -1.67 -4.83
CA ALA A 38 6.53 -1.97 -3.62
C ALA A 38 6.92 -0.66 -2.93
N GLU A 39 6.53 -0.50 -1.67
CA GLU A 39 6.95 0.66 -0.89
C GLU A 39 8.40 0.50 -0.45
N ASP A 40 9.12 1.63 -0.47
CA ASP A 40 10.48 1.71 0.06
C ASP A 40 10.44 2.19 1.52
N VAL A 41 10.99 1.37 2.42
CA VAL A 41 11.15 1.73 3.84
C VAL A 41 12.63 1.82 4.18
N MET A 42 13.06 2.94 4.78
CA MET A 42 14.42 3.12 5.25
C MET A 42 14.49 3.01 6.77
N ILE A 43 15.26 2.04 7.26
CA ILE A 43 15.54 1.92 8.70
C ILE A 43 16.76 2.78 9.03
N VAL A 44 16.62 3.71 9.97
CA VAL A 44 17.71 4.52 10.51
C VAL A 44 18.08 3.96 11.88
N TYR A 45 19.27 3.36 11.95
CA TYR A 45 19.73 2.58 13.07
C TYR A 45 20.77 3.33 13.90
N ASP A 46 20.45 3.59 15.16
CA ASP A 46 21.40 4.16 16.13
C ASP A 46 22.50 3.15 16.46
N ALA A 47 23.73 3.55 16.12
CA ALA A 47 24.94 2.90 16.55
C ALA A 47 25.91 3.92 17.16
N SER A 48 25.38 4.91 17.86
CA SER A 48 26.17 5.83 18.67
C SER A 48 26.75 5.15 19.91
N GLY A 49 27.74 5.77 20.53
CA GLY A 49 28.46 5.15 21.66
C GLY A 49 27.59 4.74 22.86
N SER A 50 26.42 5.35 23.06
CA SER A 50 25.45 4.99 24.12
C SER A 50 24.90 3.59 23.98
N MET A 51 24.90 3.01 22.78
CA MET A 51 24.44 1.64 22.51
C MET A 51 25.33 0.54 23.14
N TRP A 52 26.49 0.91 23.71
CA TRP A 52 27.27 0.03 24.60
C TRP A 52 26.76 0.00 26.04
N GLY A 53 25.86 0.91 26.40
CA GLY A 53 25.11 0.87 27.65
C GLY A 53 24.34 -0.44 27.80
N GLN A 54 23.89 -0.72 29.02
CA GLN A 54 23.26 -1.99 29.35
C GLN A 54 21.84 -1.81 29.87
N ILE A 55 20.98 -2.72 29.47
CA ILE A 55 19.64 -2.92 30.03
C ILE A 55 19.60 -4.37 30.51
N ASP A 56 19.22 -4.60 31.77
CA ASP A 56 19.19 -5.93 32.39
C ASP A 56 20.51 -6.72 32.25
N GLY A 57 21.64 -6.02 32.22
CA GLY A 57 22.98 -6.60 32.09
C GLY A 57 23.40 -7.01 30.68
N VAL A 58 22.58 -6.72 29.66
CA VAL A 58 22.88 -6.96 28.24
C VAL A 58 23.11 -5.63 27.53
N ASN A 59 24.12 -5.57 26.67
CA ASN A 59 24.40 -4.34 25.91
C ASN A 59 23.23 -4.04 24.95
N LYS A 60 22.79 -2.78 24.88
CA LYS A 60 21.69 -2.32 24.02
C LYS A 60 21.86 -2.74 22.56
N ILE A 61 23.09 -2.65 22.02
CA ILE A 61 23.39 -3.08 20.65
C ILE A 61 23.14 -4.58 20.41
N VAL A 62 23.38 -5.43 21.41
CA VAL A 62 23.14 -6.88 21.27
C VAL A 62 21.64 -7.13 21.16
N THR A 63 20.86 -6.53 22.05
CA THR A 63 19.40 -6.57 22.03
C THR A 63 18.84 -6.03 20.70
N ALA A 64 19.33 -4.88 20.25
CA ALA A 64 18.88 -4.28 19.00
C ALA A 64 19.17 -5.18 17.79
N ARG A 65 20.33 -5.85 17.73
CA ARG A 65 20.64 -6.81 16.65
C ARG A 65 19.69 -8.02 16.66
N GLU A 66 19.39 -8.57 17.83
CA GLU A 66 18.48 -9.71 17.98
C GLU A 66 17.07 -9.35 17.49
N VAL A 67 16.55 -8.20 17.94
CA VAL A 67 15.21 -7.75 17.54
C VAL A 67 15.15 -7.42 16.04
N MET A 68 16.17 -6.75 15.49
CA MET A 68 16.26 -6.48 14.05
C MET A 68 16.26 -7.76 13.21
N ALA A 69 16.91 -8.82 13.70
CA ALA A 69 16.97 -10.11 13.01
C ALA A 69 15.64 -10.86 13.01
N GLU A 70 14.78 -10.63 13.99
CA GLU A 70 13.42 -11.17 13.99
C GLU A 70 12.51 -10.36 13.08
N LEU A 71 12.59 -9.04 13.18
CA LEU A 71 11.75 -8.09 12.43
C LEU A 71 11.92 -8.26 10.92
N VAL A 72 13.16 -8.34 10.42
CA VAL A 72 13.42 -8.46 8.99
C VAL A 72 12.92 -9.77 8.39
N ARG A 73 12.75 -10.82 9.21
CA ARG A 73 12.20 -12.12 8.77
C ARG A 73 10.68 -12.12 8.68
N SER A 74 10.01 -11.23 9.41
CA SER A 74 8.55 -11.11 9.41
C SER A 74 8.03 -9.95 8.59
N TRP A 75 8.91 -9.16 7.96
CA TRP A 75 8.53 -8.00 7.14
C TRP A 75 7.68 -8.44 5.93
N PRO A 76 6.66 -7.67 5.51
CA PRO A 76 5.78 -8.07 4.41
C PRO A 76 6.50 -8.32 3.11
N GLU A 77 6.01 -9.33 2.37
CA GLU A 77 6.37 -9.50 0.98
C GLU A 77 5.93 -8.26 0.18
N GLY A 78 6.80 -7.78 -0.72
CA GLY A 78 6.51 -6.59 -1.53
C GLY A 78 6.97 -5.27 -0.91
N THR A 79 7.62 -5.25 0.25
CA THR A 79 8.33 -4.05 0.75
C THR A 79 9.83 -4.12 0.43
N ASN A 80 10.39 -3.01 -0.03
CA ASN A 80 11.84 -2.84 -0.17
C ASN A 80 12.40 -2.23 1.12
N LEU A 81 13.43 -2.85 1.71
CA LEU A 81 14.10 -2.30 2.90
C LEU A 81 15.47 -1.72 2.57
N GLY A 82 15.69 -0.51 3.07
CA GLY A 82 16.99 0.12 3.19
C GLY A 82 17.48 0.13 4.64
N LEU A 83 18.77 0.32 4.82
CA LEU A 83 19.41 0.46 6.13
C LEU A 83 20.42 1.61 6.08
N ILE A 84 20.19 2.61 6.92
CA ILE A 84 21.17 3.62 7.30
C ILE A 84 21.59 3.36 8.74
N ALA A 85 22.88 3.50 9.03
CA ALA A 85 23.36 3.56 10.40
C ALA A 85 24.18 4.83 10.62
N TYR A 86 24.11 5.38 11.83
CA TYR A 86 24.95 6.50 12.23
C TYR A 86 25.85 6.14 13.42
N GLY A 87 26.98 6.83 13.53
CA GLY A 87 27.90 6.71 14.66
C GLY A 87 28.67 5.39 14.73
N HIS A 88 28.72 4.57 13.68
CA HIS A 88 29.29 3.21 13.77
C HIS A 88 30.76 3.06 13.30
N ARG A 89 31.39 4.11 12.78
CA ARG A 89 32.75 4.04 12.19
C ARG A 89 33.74 4.95 12.90
N SER A 90 33.33 6.16 13.26
CA SER A 90 34.22 7.24 13.70
C SER A 90 33.73 7.88 15.00
N ALA A 91 34.57 7.83 16.04
CA ALA A 91 34.27 8.47 17.31
C ALA A 91 34.24 10.00 17.17
N GLY A 92 33.17 10.64 17.66
CA GLY A 92 33.04 12.11 17.68
C GLY A 92 32.67 12.75 16.34
N ASP A 93 32.53 11.99 15.26
CA ASP A 93 32.21 12.52 13.93
C ASP A 93 30.70 12.61 13.71
N CYS A 94 30.20 13.83 13.54
CA CYS A 94 28.78 14.11 13.26
C CYS A 94 28.36 13.81 11.82
N LYS A 95 29.33 13.53 10.93
CA LYS A 95 29.06 13.13 9.55
C LYS A 95 29.09 11.62 9.36
N ASP A 96 29.25 10.87 10.45
CA ASP A 96 29.32 9.41 10.40
C ASP A 96 27.92 8.82 10.21
N ILE A 97 27.42 8.91 8.98
CA ILE A 97 26.16 8.35 8.52
C ILE A 97 26.50 7.49 7.30
N GLU A 98 26.03 6.24 7.28
CA GLU A 98 26.26 5.30 6.19
C GLU A 98 24.94 4.74 5.68
N THR A 99 24.68 4.88 4.38
CA THR A 99 23.72 4.03 3.69
C THR A 99 24.35 2.66 3.48
N ILE A 100 24.05 1.72 4.37
CA ILE A 100 24.58 0.34 4.34
C ILE A 100 23.85 -0.48 3.27
N LEU A 101 22.54 -0.26 3.14
CA LEU A 101 21.69 -0.86 2.12
C LEU A 101 20.76 0.22 1.55
N THR A 102 20.78 0.37 0.23
CA THR A 102 19.73 1.10 -0.48
C THR A 102 18.45 0.25 -0.47
N PRO A 103 17.25 0.88 -0.52
CA PRO A 103 15.98 0.16 -0.58
C PRO A 103 15.98 -0.88 -1.69
N GLN A 104 15.73 -2.13 -1.32
CA GLN A 104 15.64 -3.27 -2.24
C GLN A 104 14.86 -4.40 -1.60
N GLN A 105 14.45 -5.39 -2.41
CA GLN A 105 13.83 -6.61 -1.91
C GLN A 105 14.72 -7.28 -0.87
N VAL A 106 14.12 -7.64 0.26
CA VAL A 106 14.84 -8.09 1.45
C VAL A 106 15.40 -9.50 1.26
N ASP A 107 16.72 -9.63 1.37
CA ASP A 107 17.38 -10.88 1.76
C ASP A 107 17.68 -10.79 3.26
N ALA A 108 16.88 -11.51 4.07
CA ALA A 108 16.95 -11.42 5.52
C ALA A 108 18.34 -11.79 6.07
N ASP A 109 18.99 -12.82 5.53
CA ASP A 109 20.29 -13.26 6.03
C ASP A 109 21.39 -12.25 5.67
N SER A 110 21.35 -11.70 4.45
CA SER A 110 22.25 -10.61 4.04
C SER A 110 22.06 -9.37 4.92
N PHE A 111 20.81 -8.97 5.18
CA PHE A 111 20.48 -7.83 6.04
C PHE A 111 20.99 -8.03 7.47
N ILE A 112 20.75 -9.19 8.06
CA ILE A 112 21.20 -9.54 9.41
C ILE A 112 22.73 -9.50 9.51
N ASN A 113 23.43 -10.01 8.50
CA ASN A 113 24.90 -9.97 8.47
C ASN A 113 25.42 -8.53 8.43
N LYS A 114 24.75 -7.63 7.71
CA LYS A 114 25.08 -6.20 7.70
C LYS A 114 24.86 -5.56 9.08
N VAL A 115 23.72 -5.79 9.70
CA VAL A 115 23.40 -5.28 11.05
C VAL A 115 24.40 -5.78 12.09
N ASN A 116 24.79 -7.06 12.04
CA ASN A 116 25.76 -7.64 12.97
C ASN A 116 27.18 -7.07 12.84
N ALA A 117 27.53 -6.49 11.68
CA ALA A 117 28.83 -5.88 11.45
C ALA A 117 28.92 -4.43 11.97
N ILE A 118 27.81 -3.82 12.40
CA ILE A 118 27.75 -2.44 12.89
C ILE A 118 28.29 -2.37 14.32
N GLU A 119 29.33 -1.57 14.57
CA GLU A 119 29.93 -1.39 15.89
C GLU A 119 29.69 0.01 16.43
N PRO A 120 29.10 0.18 17.63
CA PRO A 120 28.83 1.53 18.11
C PRO A 120 30.09 2.31 18.50
N LYS A 121 30.23 3.57 18.05
CA LYS A 121 31.48 4.36 18.26
C LYS A 121 31.28 5.86 18.47
N GLY A 122 30.28 6.43 17.81
CA GLY A 122 30.24 7.83 17.41
C GLY A 122 29.14 8.64 18.07
N LYS A 123 28.79 9.73 17.41
CA LYS A 123 27.74 10.67 17.82
C LYS A 123 26.38 10.27 17.24
N THR A 124 25.36 11.07 17.55
CA THR A 124 23.94 10.83 17.27
C THR A 124 23.39 11.93 16.34
N PRO A 125 23.75 11.96 15.04
CA PRO A 125 23.29 12.96 14.08
C PRO A 125 21.92 12.60 13.48
N ILE A 126 20.86 12.64 14.29
CA ILE A 126 19.50 12.21 13.89
C ILE A 126 18.95 13.08 12.76
N ALA A 127 19.07 14.40 12.86
CA ALA A 127 18.55 15.35 11.88
C ALA A 127 19.15 15.13 10.47
N ASP A 128 20.46 14.98 10.39
CA ASP A 128 21.16 14.70 9.13
C ASP A 128 20.83 13.30 8.62
N SER A 129 20.67 12.32 9.51
CA SER A 129 20.29 10.95 9.15
C SER A 129 18.87 10.87 8.56
N LEU A 130 17.92 11.62 9.11
CA LEU A 130 16.56 11.74 8.55
C LEU A 130 16.59 12.36 7.16
N SER A 131 17.39 13.41 6.97
CA SER A 131 17.55 14.07 5.67
C SER A 131 18.17 13.15 4.63
N GLN A 132 19.19 12.38 5.00
CA GLN A 132 19.82 11.38 4.13
C GLN A 132 18.84 10.25 3.79
N ALA A 133 18.11 9.72 4.79
CA ALA A 133 17.11 8.68 4.57
C ALA A 133 16.02 9.13 3.59
N ALA A 134 15.50 10.34 3.76
CA ALA A 134 14.52 10.93 2.83
C ALA A 134 15.08 11.06 1.40
N ALA A 135 16.35 11.46 1.26
CA ALA A 135 16.99 11.59 -0.04
C ALA A 135 17.17 10.24 -0.75
N GLU A 136 17.58 9.18 -0.02
CA GLU A 136 17.71 7.82 -0.56
C GLU A 136 16.35 7.25 -1.02
N LEU A 137 15.28 7.59 -0.29
CA LEU A 137 13.90 7.22 -0.64
C LEU A 137 13.30 8.08 -1.77
N LYS A 138 14.02 9.08 -2.27
CA LYS A 138 13.53 10.05 -3.26
C LYS A 138 12.19 10.65 -2.83
N TYR A 139 12.13 11.11 -1.58
CA TYR A 139 10.90 11.59 -0.90
C TYR A 139 10.05 12.63 -1.64
N ARG A 140 10.58 13.27 -2.70
CA ARG A 140 9.85 14.23 -3.53
C ARG A 140 9.03 13.58 -4.64
N ASP A 141 9.44 12.40 -5.07
CA ASP A 141 8.86 11.69 -6.21
C ASP A 141 8.02 10.48 -5.76
N ASN A 142 8.34 9.90 -4.58
CA ASN A 142 7.71 8.70 -4.04
C ASN A 142 7.24 8.90 -2.60
N ASN A 143 6.25 8.09 -2.18
CA ASN A 143 5.99 7.85 -0.75
C ASN A 143 7.29 7.38 -0.09
N ALA A 144 7.64 7.98 1.05
CA ALA A 144 8.90 7.71 1.73
C ALA A 144 8.64 7.45 3.21
N THR A 145 8.89 6.21 3.64
CA THR A 145 8.69 5.79 5.02
C THR A 145 10.03 5.55 5.70
N VAL A 146 10.27 6.24 6.82
CA VAL A 146 11.46 6.07 7.66
C VAL A 146 11.06 5.42 8.99
N VAL A 147 11.87 4.46 9.45
CA VAL A 147 11.78 3.91 10.81
C VAL A 147 13.07 4.24 11.55
N LEU A 148 13.01 5.23 12.44
CA LEU A 148 14.12 5.63 13.29
C LEU A 148 14.13 4.79 14.58
N ILE A 149 15.25 4.16 14.88
CA ILE A 149 15.49 3.46 16.14
C ILE A 149 16.63 4.18 16.85
N SER A 150 16.35 4.80 17.99
CA SER A 150 17.31 5.68 18.69
C SER A 150 17.31 5.43 20.19
N ASP A 151 18.49 5.35 20.79
CA ASP A 151 18.66 5.24 22.26
C ASP A 151 19.11 6.55 22.93
N GLY A 152 19.33 7.58 22.11
CA GLY A 152 19.77 8.89 22.56
C GLY A 152 19.13 10.04 21.81
N LEU A 153 19.45 11.24 22.30
CA LEU A 153 19.09 12.51 21.69
C LEU A 153 20.15 12.99 20.70
N GLU A 154 19.72 13.90 19.85
CA GLU A 154 20.59 14.62 18.91
C GLU A 154 21.80 15.22 19.63
N SER A 155 23.01 14.85 19.17
CA SER A 155 24.27 15.32 19.76
C SER A 155 25.18 16.06 18.78
N CYS A 156 24.64 16.40 17.60
CA CYS A 156 25.35 17.03 16.49
C CYS A 156 24.77 18.39 16.06
N GLN A 157 24.06 19.06 16.97
CA GLN A 157 23.52 20.42 16.78
C GLN A 157 22.42 20.53 15.71
N GLY A 158 21.88 19.39 15.27
CA GLY A 158 20.68 19.35 14.43
C GLY A 158 19.40 19.64 15.22
N ASP A 159 18.30 19.81 14.50
CA ASP A 159 16.94 19.83 15.05
C ASP A 159 16.10 18.79 14.30
N PRO A 160 15.97 17.57 14.85
CA PRO A 160 15.21 16.50 14.20
C PRO A 160 13.74 16.85 13.98
N CYS A 161 13.12 17.61 14.90
CA CYS A 161 11.73 18.03 14.77
C CYS A 161 11.55 18.99 13.59
N ALA A 162 12.45 19.97 13.46
CA ALA A 162 12.41 20.93 12.37
C ALA A 162 12.63 20.25 11.01
N VAL A 163 13.59 19.33 10.92
CA VAL A 163 13.82 18.53 9.70
C VAL A 163 12.61 17.67 9.37
N ALA A 164 12.02 16.97 10.34
CA ALA A 164 10.83 16.15 10.11
C ALA A 164 9.66 16.98 9.54
N LYS A 165 9.44 18.17 10.09
CA LYS A 165 8.43 19.11 9.61
C LYS A 165 8.71 19.60 8.19
N GLU A 166 9.97 19.92 7.87
CA GLU A 166 10.37 20.35 6.53
C GLU A 166 10.19 19.22 5.50
N LEU A 167 10.63 18.00 5.83
CA LEU A 167 10.51 16.84 4.95
C LEU A 167 9.05 16.50 4.65
N ASN A 168 8.16 16.54 5.64
CA ASN A 168 6.73 16.34 5.43
C ASN A 168 6.12 17.43 4.53
N ALA A 169 6.54 18.70 4.69
CA ALA A 169 6.03 19.80 3.88
C ALA A 169 6.50 19.77 2.41
N LEU A 170 7.65 19.17 2.13
CA LEU A 170 8.27 19.14 0.81
C LEU A 170 8.13 17.81 0.06
N GLY A 171 7.74 16.73 0.76
CA GLY A 171 7.70 15.37 0.23
C GLY A 171 6.33 14.96 -0.33
N ALA A 172 6.35 13.95 -1.20
CA ALA A 172 5.18 13.21 -1.66
C ALA A 172 4.79 12.18 -0.59
N ASN A 173 4.36 12.64 0.60
CA ASN A 173 3.98 11.83 1.77
C ASN A 173 5.17 11.19 2.53
N PHE A 174 6.10 12.02 3.01
CA PHE A 174 7.16 11.56 3.91
C PHE A 174 6.60 11.26 5.31
N THR A 175 6.80 10.04 5.80
CA THR A 175 6.39 9.59 7.14
C THR A 175 7.57 9.03 7.91
N ALA A 176 7.75 9.44 9.16
CA ALA A 176 8.79 8.91 10.04
C ALA A 176 8.17 8.28 11.29
N HIS A 177 8.30 6.97 11.43
CA HIS A 177 8.02 6.27 12.68
C HIS A 177 9.27 6.28 13.56
N VAL A 178 9.09 6.38 14.87
CA VAL A 178 10.20 6.48 15.82
C VAL A 178 10.03 5.46 16.94
N VAL A 179 11.08 4.67 17.16
CA VAL A 179 11.22 3.77 18.29
C VAL A 179 12.30 4.33 19.22
N GLY A 180 11.86 4.85 20.36
CA GLY A 180 12.75 5.38 21.40
C GLY A 180 13.16 4.27 22.36
N PHE A 181 14.44 3.88 22.35
CA PHE A 181 14.95 2.74 23.13
C PHE A 181 15.70 3.18 24.39
N ASP A 182 15.18 2.84 25.56
CA ASP A 182 15.77 3.20 26.86
C ASP A 182 16.01 4.70 27.01
N LEU A 183 14.96 5.47 26.69
CA LEU A 183 14.90 6.92 26.85
C LEU A 183 14.06 7.29 28.07
N ASP A 184 14.51 8.30 28.80
CA ASP A 184 13.71 8.95 29.84
C ASP A 184 12.58 9.82 29.24
N GLU A 185 11.72 10.39 30.08
CA GLU A 185 10.56 11.17 29.64
C GLU A 185 10.96 12.38 28.77
N GLU A 186 12.07 13.06 29.11
CA GLU A 186 12.61 14.17 28.33
C GLU A 186 13.09 13.68 26.96
N GLY A 187 13.81 12.55 26.95
CA GLY A 187 14.28 11.89 25.74
C GLY A 187 13.14 11.50 24.80
N GLN A 188 12.08 10.92 25.35
CA GLN A 188 10.90 10.52 24.60
C GLN A 188 10.19 11.74 23.99
N GLN A 189 9.99 12.81 24.78
CA GLN A 189 9.34 14.03 24.29
C GLN A 189 10.15 14.73 23.18
N ALA A 190 11.48 14.70 23.28
CA ALA A 190 12.35 15.30 22.27
C ALA A 190 12.34 14.55 20.94
N LEU A 191 11.98 13.26 20.90
CA LEU A 191 11.89 12.48 19.67
C LEU A 191 10.45 12.29 19.16
N SER A 192 9.43 12.37 20.02
CA SER A 192 8.02 12.16 19.61
C SER A 192 7.57 13.14 18.53
N CYS A 193 8.09 14.37 18.56
CA CYS A 193 7.83 15.41 17.58
C CYS A 193 8.11 14.97 16.12
N ILE A 194 9.05 14.05 15.89
CA ILE A 194 9.44 13.59 14.55
C ILE A 194 8.25 12.84 13.94
N ALA A 195 7.67 11.92 14.73
CA ALA A 195 6.48 11.18 14.34
C ALA A 195 5.27 12.11 14.22
N ASP A 196 5.04 12.98 15.20
CA ASP A 196 3.91 13.91 15.21
C ASP A 196 3.91 14.84 13.99
N ASN A 197 5.08 15.34 13.57
CA ASN A 197 5.21 16.25 12.43
C ASN A 197 5.06 15.56 11.06
N THR A 198 5.15 14.23 11.00
CA THR A 198 5.17 13.45 9.75
C THR A 198 4.00 12.47 9.63
N GLY A 199 3.10 12.46 10.62
CA GLY A 199 1.99 11.51 10.68
C GLY A 199 2.41 10.07 10.99
N GLY A 200 3.61 9.87 11.52
CA GLY A 200 4.09 8.56 11.99
C GLY A 200 3.64 8.27 13.42
N ILE A 201 4.17 7.20 13.99
CA ILE A 201 3.96 6.86 15.41
C ILE A 201 5.27 6.88 16.18
N PHE A 202 5.20 7.32 17.43
CA PHE A 202 6.28 7.18 18.41
C PHE A 202 5.95 6.03 19.36
N VAL A 203 6.89 5.11 19.54
CA VAL A 203 6.77 4.01 20.50
C VAL A 203 8.01 3.94 21.37
N ALA A 204 7.82 4.02 22.69
CA ALA A 204 8.91 3.84 23.64
C ALA A 204 9.14 2.35 23.92
N ALA A 205 10.39 1.97 24.15
CA ALA A 205 10.78 0.63 24.53
C ALA A 205 11.89 0.67 25.58
N SER A 206 11.70 0.00 26.72
CA SER A 206 12.65 0.03 27.83
C SER A 206 13.52 -1.22 27.92
N ASN A 207 13.21 -2.27 27.14
CA ASN A 207 13.91 -3.55 27.14
C ASN A 207 13.69 -4.29 25.80
N ALA A 208 14.29 -5.48 25.67
CA ALA A 208 14.23 -6.30 24.47
C ALA A 208 12.79 -6.64 24.02
N SER A 209 11.94 -7.03 24.97
CA SER A 209 10.55 -7.42 24.67
C SER A 209 9.73 -6.22 24.20
N GLU A 210 9.92 -5.06 24.83
CA GLU A 210 9.25 -3.83 24.42
C GLU A 210 9.77 -3.32 23.08
N LEU A 211 11.07 -3.45 22.79
CA LEU A 211 11.66 -3.07 21.50
C LEU A 211 11.09 -3.93 20.37
N GLN A 212 10.97 -5.24 20.61
CA GLN A 212 10.31 -6.16 19.68
C GLN A 212 8.83 -5.78 19.45
N GLY A 213 8.10 -5.47 20.52
CA GLY A 213 6.71 -5.01 20.44
C GLY A 213 6.55 -3.71 19.66
N ALA A 214 7.43 -2.74 19.94
CA ALA A 214 7.45 -1.44 19.28
C ALA A 214 7.68 -1.56 17.77
N LEU A 215 8.66 -2.37 17.36
CA LEU A 215 8.95 -2.58 15.95
C LEU A 215 7.84 -3.33 15.22
N ARG A 216 7.17 -4.30 15.87
CA ARG A 216 5.96 -4.94 15.33
C ARG A 216 4.80 -3.97 15.17
N GLN A 217 4.63 -3.04 16.11
CA GLN A 217 3.59 -2.02 16.00
C GLN A 217 3.89 -1.09 14.82
N VAL A 218 5.13 -0.62 14.67
CA VAL A 218 5.55 0.18 13.50
C VAL A 218 5.33 -0.59 12.20
N GLN A 219 5.72 -1.85 12.14
CA GLN A 219 5.48 -2.71 10.98
C GLN A 219 3.99 -2.78 10.63
N ALA A 220 3.12 -2.96 11.62
CA ALA A 220 1.68 -3.01 11.41
C ALA A 220 1.09 -1.67 10.91
N GLU A 221 1.62 -0.52 11.34
CA GLU A 221 1.22 0.78 10.79
C GLU A 221 1.65 0.94 9.33
N VAL A 222 2.87 0.51 9.00
CA VAL A 222 3.36 0.52 7.61
C VAL A 222 2.49 -0.38 6.72
N GLU A 223 2.16 -1.59 7.18
CA GLU A 223 1.26 -2.51 6.49
C GLU A 223 -0.15 -1.94 6.30
N GLN A 224 -0.71 -1.28 7.33
CA GLN A 224 -2.05 -0.69 7.24
C GLN A 224 -2.08 0.46 6.22
N LYS A 225 -1.06 1.32 6.23
CA LYS A 225 -0.94 2.42 5.27
C LYS A 225 -0.80 1.92 3.83
N GLN A 226 -0.11 0.78 3.63
CA GLN A 226 -0.03 0.10 2.35
C GLN A 226 -1.37 -0.51 1.93
N ALA A 227 -2.12 -1.09 2.87
CA ALA A 227 -3.38 -1.76 2.57
C ALA A 227 -4.56 -0.79 2.34
N GLU A 228 -4.43 0.48 2.74
CA GLU A 228 -5.45 1.50 2.49
C GLU A 228 -5.59 1.72 0.97
N PRO A 229 -6.76 1.45 0.37
CA PRO A 229 -6.95 1.66 -1.06
C PRO A 229 -6.80 3.15 -1.34
N GLU A 230 -5.88 3.51 -2.23
CA GLU A 230 -5.77 4.87 -2.74
C GLU A 230 -7.17 5.32 -3.18
N PRO A 231 -7.67 6.49 -2.73
CA PRO A 231 -9.02 6.91 -3.03
C PRO A 231 -9.18 6.95 -4.55
N GLU A 232 -10.10 6.14 -5.09
CA GLU A 232 -10.38 6.19 -6.51
C GLU A 232 -10.82 7.63 -6.84
N PRO A 233 -10.16 8.30 -7.81
CA PRO A 233 -10.57 9.62 -8.21
C PRO A 233 -12.04 9.59 -8.64
N ASP A 234 -12.87 10.41 -7.99
CA ASP A 234 -14.27 10.58 -8.34
C ASP A 234 -14.35 11.49 -9.57
N TYR A 235 -14.53 10.87 -10.74
CA TYR A 235 -14.70 11.59 -11.99
C TYR A 235 -16.18 11.84 -12.26
N GLU A 236 -16.66 13.06 -12.09
CA GLU A 236 -17.96 13.49 -12.63
C GLU A 236 -17.84 13.67 -14.16
N LEU A 237 -17.95 12.56 -14.88
CA LEU A 237 -17.90 12.54 -16.34
C LEU A 237 -19.28 12.23 -16.93
N GLU A 238 -19.69 13.00 -17.95
CA GLU A 238 -20.86 12.72 -18.76
C GLU A 238 -20.44 12.38 -20.20
N ILE A 239 -21.12 11.41 -20.81
CA ILE A 239 -21.01 11.11 -22.23
C ILE A 239 -22.40 11.19 -22.87
N SER A 240 -22.46 11.63 -24.13
CA SER A 240 -23.70 11.81 -24.88
C SER A 240 -23.57 11.20 -26.28
N ALA A 241 -24.64 10.53 -26.71
CA ALA A 241 -24.82 9.95 -28.03
C ALA A 241 -26.29 10.14 -28.48
N PRO A 242 -26.60 10.04 -29.79
CA PRO A 242 -27.98 10.05 -30.27
C PRO A 242 -28.76 8.85 -29.72
N GLU A 243 -30.06 9.01 -29.47
CA GLU A 243 -30.90 7.90 -28.95
C GLU A 243 -31.11 6.75 -29.93
N GLN A 244 -30.95 7.00 -31.25
CA GLN A 244 -31.11 6.01 -32.31
C GLN A 244 -30.25 6.37 -33.52
N VAL A 245 -29.70 5.36 -34.18
CA VAL A 245 -28.88 5.49 -35.40
C VAL A 245 -29.18 4.36 -36.39
N THR A 246 -28.93 4.59 -37.68
CA THR A 246 -29.01 3.51 -38.69
C THR A 246 -27.80 2.59 -38.57
N THR A 247 -28.01 1.27 -38.68
CA THR A 247 -26.91 0.29 -38.62
C THR A 247 -25.82 0.61 -39.65
N GLY A 248 -24.55 0.49 -39.25
CA GLY A 248 -23.40 0.83 -40.08
C GLY A 248 -23.16 2.33 -40.36
N ALA A 249 -24.06 3.24 -39.94
CA ALA A 249 -23.88 4.68 -40.11
C ALA A 249 -22.84 5.25 -39.12
N GLN A 250 -22.24 6.39 -39.47
CA GLN A 250 -21.43 7.16 -38.53
C GLN A 250 -22.32 8.05 -37.66
N PHE A 251 -21.98 8.21 -36.39
CA PHE A 251 -22.68 9.09 -35.47
C PHE A 251 -21.71 9.77 -34.51
N LYS A 252 -22.08 10.97 -34.06
CA LYS A 252 -21.27 11.82 -33.18
C LYS A 252 -21.45 11.39 -31.74
N VAL A 253 -20.36 11.45 -30.98
CA VAL A 253 -20.31 11.23 -29.53
C VAL A 253 -19.61 12.44 -28.91
N SER A 254 -20.07 12.92 -27.76
CA SER A 254 -19.44 14.01 -27.02
C SER A 254 -19.36 13.68 -25.54
N TRP A 255 -18.41 14.29 -24.83
CA TRP A 255 -18.20 14.07 -23.40
C TRP A 255 -17.86 15.39 -22.69
N SER A 256 -18.13 15.46 -21.39
CA SER A 256 -17.98 16.69 -20.60
C SER A 256 -16.53 17.06 -20.33
N ASP A 257 -15.65 16.08 -20.11
CA ASP A 257 -14.24 16.30 -19.78
C ASP A 257 -13.34 15.16 -20.29
N THR A 258 -12.02 15.38 -20.31
CA THR A 258 -11.02 14.36 -20.67
C THR A 258 -10.16 14.03 -19.47
N VAL A 259 -10.26 12.79 -18.99
CA VAL A 259 -9.44 12.32 -17.87
C VAL A 259 -8.01 12.03 -18.34
N SER A 260 -7.86 11.23 -19.40
CA SER A 260 -6.58 11.00 -20.07
C SER A 260 -6.74 11.03 -21.59
N SER A 261 -5.72 11.55 -22.27
CA SER A 261 -5.69 11.60 -23.73
C SER A 261 -5.58 10.22 -24.39
N ASP A 262 -5.21 9.19 -23.63
CA ASP A 262 -5.15 7.79 -24.06
C ASP A 262 -6.45 7.00 -23.82
N ASP A 263 -7.42 7.60 -23.12
CA ASP A 263 -8.74 7.01 -22.90
C ASP A 263 -9.51 6.86 -24.21
N TYR A 264 -10.56 6.05 -24.20
CA TYR A 264 -11.32 5.76 -25.41
C TYR A 264 -12.80 5.71 -25.16
N TYR A 265 -13.56 5.95 -26.22
CA TYR A 265 -15.00 5.78 -26.23
C TYR A 265 -15.36 4.63 -27.17
N THR A 266 -16.31 3.79 -26.76
CA THR A 266 -16.70 2.58 -27.49
C THR A 266 -18.21 2.41 -27.52
N VAL A 267 -18.73 1.76 -28.56
CA VAL A 267 -20.13 1.28 -28.61
C VAL A 267 -20.17 -0.23 -28.37
N VAL A 268 -21.02 -0.68 -27.45
CA VAL A 268 -21.19 -2.09 -27.08
C VAL A 268 -22.68 -2.42 -26.88
N PRO A 269 -23.09 -3.70 -27.01
CA PRO A 269 -24.45 -4.10 -26.67
C PRO A 269 -24.82 -3.64 -25.26
N ALA A 270 -26.05 -3.18 -25.06
CA ALA A 270 -26.52 -2.73 -23.76
C ALA A 270 -26.38 -3.85 -22.71
N GLY A 271 -25.77 -3.53 -21.57
CA GLY A 271 -25.52 -4.47 -20.49
C GLY A 271 -24.34 -5.42 -20.74
N ALA A 272 -23.46 -5.12 -21.70
CA ALA A 272 -22.22 -5.89 -21.89
C ALA A 272 -21.32 -5.85 -20.64
N ASP A 273 -20.54 -6.90 -20.41
CA ASP A 273 -19.59 -6.94 -19.28
C ASP A 273 -18.61 -5.76 -19.34
N GLU A 274 -18.11 -5.36 -18.17
CA GLU A 274 -17.08 -4.32 -18.05
C GLU A 274 -15.81 -4.71 -18.83
N GLY A 275 -15.16 -3.72 -19.45
CA GLY A 275 -14.00 -3.95 -20.30
C GLY A 275 -14.31 -4.57 -21.68
N LYS A 276 -15.58 -4.89 -21.98
CA LYS A 276 -15.96 -5.28 -23.35
C LYS A 276 -15.74 -4.11 -24.30
N THR A 277 -15.11 -4.38 -25.44
CA THR A 277 -14.88 -3.38 -26.49
C THR A 277 -15.58 -3.77 -27.78
N GLY A 278 -16.22 -2.79 -28.42
CA GLY A 278 -16.76 -2.90 -29.76
C GLY A 278 -16.01 -1.96 -30.70
N ASN A 279 -16.75 -1.21 -31.52
CA ASN A 279 -16.13 -0.14 -32.29
C ASN A 279 -15.76 1.01 -31.35
N ARG A 280 -14.51 1.49 -31.45
CA ARG A 280 -13.94 2.49 -30.54
C ARG A 280 -13.01 3.47 -31.26
N ASP A 281 -12.78 4.59 -30.62
CA ASP A 281 -11.69 5.52 -30.95
C ASP A 281 -11.19 6.21 -29.66
N VAL A 282 -10.01 6.80 -29.74
CA VAL A 282 -9.29 7.41 -28.61
C VAL A 282 -9.71 8.87 -28.46
N VAL A 283 -9.95 9.27 -27.21
CA VAL A 283 -10.43 10.60 -26.79
C VAL A 283 -9.44 11.69 -27.23
N ARG A 284 -8.15 11.58 -26.86
CA ARG A 284 -7.12 12.61 -27.09
C ARG A 284 -7.52 13.95 -26.47
N ASP A 285 -6.98 15.06 -26.96
CA ASP A 285 -7.35 16.41 -26.49
C ASP A 285 -8.63 16.92 -27.18
N LYS A 286 -9.72 16.14 -27.13
CA LYS A 286 -11.01 16.48 -27.75
C LYS A 286 -12.14 16.36 -26.74
N SER A 287 -13.28 17.00 -27.02
CA SER A 287 -14.54 16.83 -26.30
C SER A 287 -15.62 16.12 -27.12
N GLU A 288 -15.27 15.70 -28.34
CA GLU A 288 -16.17 15.01 -29.26
C GLU A 288 -15.42 14.15 -30.28
N GLY A 289 -16.13 13.16 -30.79
CA GLY A 289 -15.63 12.20 -31.75
C GLY A 289 -16.75 11.54 -32.55
N THR A 290 -16.40 10.51 -33.31
CA THR A 290 -17.35 9.78 -34.16
C THR A 290 -17.14 8.28 -33.96
N LEU A 291 -18.25 7.54 -33.86
CA LEU A 291 -18.26 6.08 -33.95
C LEU A 291 -19.08 5.64 -35.16
N ARG A 292 -18.93 4.37 -35.54
CA ARG A 292 -19.81 3.70 -36.51
C ARG A 292 -20.71 2.71 -35.80
N ALA A 293 -22.00 2.81 -36.08
CA ALA A 293 -23.04 1.95 -35.54
C ALA A 293 -22.78 0.47 -35.90
N PRO A 294 -23.00 -0.47 -34.98
CA PRO A 294 -22.92 -1.90 -35.26
C PRO A 294 -23.84 -2.33 -36.42
N ALA A 295 -23.48 -3.42 -37.08
CA ALA A 295 -24.23 -3.94 -38.23
C ALA A 295 -25.54 -4.65 -37.81
N GLU A 296 -25.55 -5.22 -36.60
CA GLU A 296 -26.71 -5.92 -36.04
C GLU A 296 -27.62 -4.93 -35.29
N PRO A 297 -28.91 -4.84 -35.65
CA PRO A 297 -29.88 -4.06 -34.89
C PRO A 297 -30.00 -4.58 -33.45
N GLY A 298 -30.17 -3.67 -32.49
CA GLY A 298 -30.30 -4.00 -31.07
C GLY A 298 -30.22 -2.76 -30.19
N MET A 299 -30.28 -2.97 -28.87
CA MET A 299 -30.02 -1.92 -27.88
C MET A 299 -28.52 -1.85 -27.62
N TYR A 300 -27.95 -0.66 -27.70
CA TYR A 300 -26.54 -0.43 -27.46
C TYR A 300 -26.34 0.65 -26.39
N GLU A 301 -25.10 0.77 -25.95
CA GLU A 301 -24.65 1.87 -25.13
C GLU A 301 -23.27 2.33 -25.63
N VAL A 302 -23.03 3.62 -25.49
CA VAL A 302 -21.73 4.25 -25.72
C VAL A 302 -21.10 4.49 -24.36
N ARG A 303 -19.85 4.02 -24.20
CA ARG A 303 -19.10 4.12 -22.95
C ARG A 303 -17.87 4.98 -23.13
N TYR A 304 -17.58 5.84 -22.15
CA TYR A 304 -16.25 6.41 -21.95
C TYR A 304 -15.47 5.47 -21.03
N VAL A 305 -14.30 5.01 -21.48
CA VAL A 305 -13.54 3.96 -20.79
C VAL A 305 -12.10 4.44 -20.57
N LEU A 306 -11.66 4.36 -19.32
CA LEU A 306 -10.28 4.61 -18.95
C LEU A 306 -9.38 3.57 -19.64
N ARG A 307 -8.26 4.04 -20.19
CA ARG A 307 -7.25 3.15 -20.73
C ARG A 307 -6.62 2.30 -19.64
N GLU A 308 -6.35 2.93 -18.51
CA GLU A 308 -5.88 2.31 -17.29
C GLU A 308 -7.06 1.59 -16.59
N GLY A 309 -6.88 0.33 -16.22
CA GLY A 309 -7.92 -0.48 -15.57
C GLY A 309 -9.13 -0.89 -16.42
N MET A 310 -9.33 -0.29 -17.61
CA MET A 310 -10.49 -0.54 -18.50
C MET A 310 -11.86 -0.27 -17.85
N LYS A 311 -11.91 0.70 -16.94
CA LYS A 311 -13.11 1.09 -16.21
C LYS A 311 -13.97 2.07 -17.01
N THR A 312 -15.27 1.83 -17.07
CA THR A 312 -16.29 2.71 -17.64
C THR A 312 -16.60 3.83 -16.66
N LEU A 313 -16.33 5.08 -17.06
CA LEU A 313 -16.64 6.26 -16.23
C LEU A 313 -18.03 6.81 -16.49
N ALA A 314 -18.48 6.75 -17.75
CA ALA A 314 -19.76 7.28 -18.17
C ALA A 314 -20.36 6.40 -19.27
N SER A 315 -21.69 6.34 -19.34
CA SER A 315 -22.41 5.65 -20.40
C SER A 315 -23.63 6.42 -20.88
N ALA A 316 -23.97 6.26 -22.16
CA ALA A 316 -25.18 6.80 -22.78
C ALA A 316 -25.89 5.72 -23.62
N PRO A 317 -27.22 5.60 -23.56
CA PRO A 317 -27.97 4.67 -24.40
C PRO A 317 -27.92 5.05 -25.88
N LEU A 318 -27.98 4.06 -26.77
CA LEU A 318 -27.96 4.18 -28.24
C LEU A 318 -28.85 3.14 -28.93
#